data_AF-A0A528I007-F1
#
_entry.id   AF-A0A528I007-F1
#
_cell.length_a   1.000
_cell.length_b   1.000
_cell.length_c   1.000
_cell.angle_alpha   90.00
_cell.angle_beta   90.00
_cell.angle_gamma   90.00
#
_symmetry.space_group_name_H-M   'P 1'
#
loop_
_entity.id
_entity.type
_entity.pdbx_description
1 polymer ?
#
loop_
_entity_poly.entity_id
_entity_poly.type
_entity_poly.pdbx_seq_one_letter_code
_entity_poly.pdbx_strand_id
1 'polypeptide(L)'
;MASARMIDKNQIAAEQAMFRAFANSYLRELNSGNPVFHRIGERNFDCVEISLPSRHVVLRIEMKSRSLCGMHLFGQIWMRQDAGPNWHEIEPILAVHLLVLGAREAGSATHRQADVELLERILQSCQATKRYLDAADRAPPLAGFIAAEQSLYFGHPLHPTPKSLQGMSNWQQDVYAPELRGGFQLAYFAAAAHLVREDSAGIAVTSIVGSLLGNDAGN
;
A
#
# COMPACT_ATOMS: atom_id res chain seq x y z
N MET A 1 -6.17 -14.37 33.44
CA MET A 1 -5.66 -15.18 32.31
C MET A 1 -5.85 -14.37 31.04
N ALA A 2 -4.80 -13.68 30.59
CA ALA A 2 -4.82 -12.92 29.34
C ALA A 2 -4.83 -13.92 28.18
N SER A 3 -5.94 -13.96 27.43
CA SER A 3 -6.00 -14.65 26.15
C SER A 3 -4.93 -14.03 25.26
N ALA A 4 -3.89 -14.80 24.91
CA ALA A 4 -2.98 -14.43 23.85
C ALA A 4 -3.82 -14.27 22.59
N ARG A 5 -4.15 -13.03 22.23
CA ARG A 5 -4.84 -12.71 20.98
C ARG A 5 -3.99 -13.28 19.87
N MET A 6 -4.42 -14.39 19.29
CA MET A 6 -3.89 -14.90 18.03
C MET A 6 -3.96 -13.74 17.04
N ILE A 7 -2.80 -13.22 16.62
CA ILE A 7 -2.74 -12.06 15.74
C ILE A 7 -3.52 -12.42 14.47
N ASP A 8 -4.44 -11.54 14.10
CA ASP A 8 -5.33 -11.72 12.94
C ASP A 8 -4.51 -11.94 11.66
N LYS A 9 -4.78 -13.02 10.92
CA LYS A 9 -4.05 -13.38 9.68
C LYS A 9 -4.02 -12.21 8.67
N ASN A 10 -5.10 -11.44 8.59
CA ASN A 10 -5.24 -10.34 7.64
C ASN A 10 -4.47 -9.11 8.11
N GLN A 11 -4.28 -8.94 9.43
CA GLN A 11 -3.36 -7.94 9.99
C GLN A 11 -1.92 -8.25 9.57
N ILE A 12 -1.47 -9.50 9.74
CA ILE A 12 -0.13 -9.94 9.36
C ILE A 12 0.10 -9.74 7.87
N ALA A 13 -0.87 -10.15 7.03
CA ALA A 13 -0.77 -9.99 5.58
C ALA A 13 -0.71 -8.51 5.16
N ALA A 14 -1.49 -7.64 5.80
CA ALA A 14 -1.47 -6.20 5.52
C ALA A 14 -0.14 -5.55 5.92
N GLU A 15 0.43 -5.89 7.08
CA GLU A 15 1.72 -5.37 7.53
C GLU A 15 2.87 -5.85 6.63
N GLN A 16 2.85 -7.11 6.22
CA GLN A 16 3.83 -7.65 5.27
C GLN A 16 3.72 -6.98 3.90
N ALA A 17 2.50 -6.72 3.41
CA ALA A 17 2.28 -6.02 2.15
C ALA A 17 2.73 -4.55 2.22
N MET A 18 2.43 -3.86 3.32
CA MET A 18 2.89 -2.50 3.61
C MET A 18 4.42 -2.44 3.59
N PHE A 19 5.09 -3.30 4.37
CA PHE A 19 6.54 -3.34 4.41
C PHE A 19 7.13 -3.67 3.04
N ARG A 20 6.59 -4.67 2.33
CA ARG A 20 7.07 -5.05 1.00
C ARG A 20 6.98 -3.89 0.01
N ALA A 21 5.84 -3.20 -0.05
CA ALA A 21 5.65 -2.08 -0.97
C ALA A 21 6.60 -0.92 -0.64
N PHE A 22 6.73 -0.58 0.65
CA PHE A 22 7.61 0.48 1.11
C PHE A 22 9.09 0.13 0.88
N ALA A 23 9.54 -1.05 1.31
CA ALA A 23 10.92 -1.49 1.18
C ALA A 23 11.35 -1.62 -0.29
N ASN A 24 10.47 -2.10 -1.18
CA ASN A 24 10.80 -2.14 -2.61
C ASN A 24 10.98 -0.73 -3.21
N SER A 25 10.12 0.23 -2.87
CA SER A 25 10.27 1.63 -3.31
C SER A 25 11.57 2.22 -2.74
N TYR A 26 11.83 2.03 -1.45
CA TYR A 26 13.04 2.53 -0.78
C TYR A 26 14.33 1.96 -1.40
N LEU A 27 14.40 0.64 -1.59
CA LEU A 27 15.58 -0.02 -2.16
C LEU A 27 15.83 0.41 -3.62
N ARG A 28 14.77 0.70 -4.36
CA ARG A 28 14.84 1.11 -5.76
C ARG A 28 15.26 2.58 -5.91
N GLU A 29 14.77 3.47 -5.05
CA GLU A 29 14.84 4.91 -5.27
C GLU A 29 15.87 5.62 -4.40
N LEU A 30 16.17 5.09 -3.21
CA LEU A 30 16.98 5.79 -2.21
C LEU A 30 18.27 5.06 -1.87
N ASN A 31 18.16 3.80 -1.46
CA ASN A 31 19.33 3.04 -1.01
C ASN A 31 19.11 1.55 -1.22
N SER A 32 19.82 0.97 -2.19
CA SER A 32 19.76 -0.45 -2.54
C SER A 32 20.34 -1.39 -1.47
N GLY A 33 21.01 -0.83 -0.46
CA GLY A 33 21.68 -1.53 0.62
C GLY A 33 22.85 -2.41 0.15
N ASN A 34 23.49 -3.06 1.11
CA ASN A 34 24.62 -3.95 0.88
C ASN A 34 24.17 -5.41 0.99
N PRO A 35 24.40 -6.27 -0.02
CA PRO A 35 24.12 -7.70 0.11
C PRO A 35 24.99 -8.33 1.19
N VAL A 36 24.39 -9.03 2.14
CA VAL A 36 25.10 -9.71 3.23
C VAL A 36 24.44 -11.04 3.58
N PHE A 37 25.21 -11.92 4.21
CA PHE A 37 24.69 -13.14 4.82
C PHE A 37 24.46 -12.92 6.32
N HIS A 38 23.24 -13.16 6.79
CA HIS A 38 22.91 -13.11 8.21
C HIS A 38 22.86 -14.51 8.80
N ARG A 39 23.69 -14.78 9.81
CA ARG A 39 23.74 -16.07 10.49
C ARG A 39 23.06 -16.01 11.85
N ILE A 40 22.07 -16.87 12.07
CA ILE A 40 21.41 -17.10 13.36
C ILE A 40 21.51 -18.59 13.68
N GLY A 41 22.29 -18.92 14.70
CA GLY A 41 22.65 -20.31 14.99
C GLY A 41 23.36 -20.96 13.81
N GLU A 42 22.78 -22.05 13.30
CA GLU A 42 23.28 -22.79 12.13
C GLU A 42 22.67 -22.32 10.79
N ARG A 43 21.63 -21.47 10.83
CA ARG A 43 20.94 -21.00 9.64
C ARG A 43 21.61 -19.76 9.08
N ASN A 44 21.70 -19.69 7.76
CA ASN A 44 22.19 -18.53 7.03
C ASN A 44 21.08 -17.98 6.12
N PHE A 45 20.92 -16.66 6.13
CA PHE A 45 19.88 -15.94 5.40
C PHE A 45 20.53 -14.98 4.42
N ASP A 46 20.16 -15.02 3.13
CA ASP A 46 20.51 -13.95 2.18
C ASP A 46 19.76 -12.69 2.58
N CYS A 47 20.47 -11.59 2.80
CA CYS A 47 19.92 -10.35 3.31
C CYS A 47 20.43 -9.15 2.51
N VAL A 48 19.71 -8.04 2.67
CA VAL A 48 20.25 -6.70 2.42
C VAL A 48 20.46 -5.99 3.75
N GLU A 49 21.60 -5.34 3.90
CA GLU A 49 21.93 -4.49 5.04
C GLU A 49 21.75 -3.01 4.69
N ILE A 50 21.02 -2.30 5.54
CA ILE A 50 20.79 -0.85 5.42
C ILE A 50 21.29 -0.21 6.71
N SER A 51 22.29 0.65 6.59
CA SER A 51 22.78 1.47 7.70
C SER A 51 22.01 2.78 7.79
N LEU A 52 21.59 3.16 8.99
CA LEU A 52 20.88 4.41 9.31
C LEU A 52 21.72 5.19 10.34
N PRO A 53 22.80 5.89 9.91
CA PRO A 53 23.80 6.44 10.81
C PRO A 53 23.24 7.47 11.78
N SER A 54 22.29 8.32 11.35
CA SER A 54 21.73 9.35 12.24
C SER A 54 20.89 8.77 13.39
N ARG A 55 20.58 7.46 13.34
CA ARG A 55 19.84 6.73 14.37
C ARG A 55 20.68 5.72 15.11
N HIS A 56 21.95 5.54 14.73
CA HIS A 56 22.82 4.49 15.24
C HIS A 56 22.13 3.11 15.15
N VAL A 57 21.49 2.83 14.02
CA VAL A 57 20.78 1.57 13.77
C VAL A 57 21.24 0.98 12.43
N VAL A 58 21.36 -0.35 12.41
CA VAL A 58 21.55 -1.14 11.20
C VAL A 58 20.40 -2.13 11.07
N LEU A 59 19.81 -2.20 9.89
CA LEU A 59 18.76 -3.15 9.54
C LEU A 59 19.31 -4.23 8.62
N ARG A 60 18.88 -5.47 8.83
CA ARG A 60 19.03 -6.57 7.88
C ARG A 60 17.66 -7.09 7.50
N ILE A 61 17.39 -7.15 6.22
CA ILE A 61 16.11 -7.61 5.69
C ILE A 61 16.41 -8.87 4.88
N GLU A 62 15.81 -10.00 5.28
CA GLU A 62 15.91 -11.26 4.55
C GLU A 62 15.34 -11.10 3.13
N MET A 63 16.10 -11.57 2.14
CA MET A 63 15.73 -11.64 0.74
C MET A 63 15.29 -13.06 0.39
N LYS A 64 13.98 -13.32 0.40
CA LYS A 64 13.41 -14.61 -0.02
C LYS A 64 13.45 -14.81 -1.53
N SER A 65 13.32 -13.71 -2.28
CA SER A 65 13.49 -13.70 -3.74
C SER A 65 13.95 -12.34 -4.23
N ARG A 66 15.00 -12.33 -5.06
CA ARG A 66 15.51 -11.12 -5.70
C ARG A 66 14.86 -10.95 -7.08
N SER A 67 14.45 -9.73 -7.39
CA SER A 67 13.87 -9.38 -8.70
C SER A 67 14.76 -8.35 -9.39
N LEU A 68 15.01 -8.54 -10.69
CA LEU A 68 15.71 -7.54 -11.52
C LEU A 68 14.86 -6.29 -11.75
N CYS A 69 13.53 -6.39 -11.59
CA CYS A 69 12.59 -5.28 -11.77
C CYS A 69 12.21 -4.60 -10.44
N GLY A 70 12.92 -4.89 -9.35
CA GLY A 70 12.72 -4.25 -8.03
C GLY A 70 11.57 -4.80 -7.19
N MET A 71 10.82 -5.80 -7.67
CA MET A 71 9.75 -6.45 -6.89
C MET A 71 10.28 -7.61 -6.04
N HIS A 72 11.08 -7.30 -5.03
CA HIS A 72 11.65 -8.30 -4.14
C HIS A 72 10.58 -8.93 -3.24
N LEU A 73 10.87 -10.15 -2.78
CA LEU A 73 10.15 -10.82 -1.69
C LEU A 73 11.04 -10.82 -0.46
N PHE A 74 10.49 -10.31 0.64
CA PHE A 74 11.20 -10.21 1.90
C PHE A 74 10.75 -11.26 2.90
N GLY A 75 11.63 -11.58 3.84
CA GLY A 75 11.36 -12.44 4.97
C GLY A 75 11.45 -11.71 6.30
N GLN A 76 12.17 -12.30 7.24
CA GLN A 76 12.42 -11.74 8.56
C GLN A 76 13.25 -10.46 8.48
N ILE A 77 13.09 -9.61 9.49
CA ILE A 77 13.76 -8.32 9.58
C ILE A 77 14.47 -8.27 10.92
N TRP A 78 15.75 -7.95 10.91
CA TRP A 78 16.55 -7.80 12.11
C TRP A 78 17.08 -6.39 12.23
N MET A 79 17.18 -5.97 13.47
CA MET A 79 17.73 -4.68 13.87
C MET A 79 18.87 -4.90 14.86
N ARG A 80 19.89 -4.07 14.73
CA ARG A 80 20.97 -3.94 15.69
C ARG A 80 21.28 -2.47 15.89
N GLN A 81 21.59 -2.08 17.13
CA GLN A 81 22.20 -0.78 17.36
C GLN A 81 23.63 -0.78 16.81
N ASP A 82 24.08 0.31 16.20
CA ASP A 82 25.35 0.37 15.48
C ASP A 82 26.55 -0.02 16.38
N ALA A 83 26.54 0.41 17.63
CA ALA A 83 27.55 0.08 18.64
C ALA A 83 27.30 -1.27 19.37
N GLY A 84 26.17 -1.94 19.13
CA GLY A 84 25.75 -3.15 19.84
C GLY A 84 26.09 -4.42 19.07
N PRO A 85 26.43 -5.55 19.74
CA PRO A 85 26.72 -6.80 19.04
C PRO A 85 25.48 -7.59 18.62
N ASN A 86 24.32 -7.35 19.25
CA ASN A 86 23.18 -8.26 19.22
C ASN A 86 22.10 -7.85 18.22
N TRP A 87 21.82 -8.74 17.27
CA TRP A 87 20.68 -8.65 16.37
C TRP A 87 19.41 -9.14 17.06
N HIS A 88 18.31 -8.45 16.85
CA HIS A 88 16.99 -8.86 17.32
C HIS A 88 16.00 -8.72 16.17
N GLU A 89 15.07 -9.67 16.06
CA GLU A 89 14.00 -9.59 15.08
C GLU A 89 13.05 -8.45 15.43
N ILE A 90 12.55 -7.74 14.41
CA ILE A 90 11.62 -6.62 14.57
C ILE A 90 10.41 -6.76 13.66
N GLU A 91 9.31 -6.16 14.09
CA GLU A 91 8.07 -6.13 13.33
C GLU A 91 8.16 -5.24 12.07
N PRO A 92 7.43 -5.57 10.99
CA PRO A 92 7.43 -4.81 9.74
C PRO A 92 7.12 -3.31 9.93
N ILE A 93 6.22 -2.97 10.85
CA ILE A 93 5.84 -1.58 11.11
C ILE A 93 7.00 -0.75 11.69
N LEU A 94 7.81 -1.34 12.58
CA LEU A 94 8.97 -0.67 13.13
C LEU A 94 10.05 -0.49 12.06
N ALA A 95 10.24 -1.49 11.20
CA ALA A 95 11.16 -1.41 10.09
C ALA A 95 10.78 -0.28 9.11
N VAL A 96 9.50 -0.16 8.73
CA VAL A 96 9.02 0.95 7.90
C VAL A 96 9.27 2.30 8.57
N HIS A 97 8.98 2.43 9.87
CA HIS A 97 9.25 3.68 10.59
C HIS A 97 10.73 4.08 10.51
N LEU A 98 11.65 3.14 10.73
CA LEU A 98 13.09 3.37 10.62
C LEU A 98 13.51 3.75 9.20
N LEU A 99 12.95 3.09 8.17
CA LEU A 99 13.25 3.42 6.77
C LEU A 99 12.69 4.79 6.35
N VAL A 100 11.52 5.21 6.84
CA VAL A 100 11.00 6.57 6.64
C VAL A 100 12.00 7.60 7.20
N LEU A 101 12.53 7.33 8.39
CA LEU A 101 13.53 8.21 8.99
C LEU A 101 14.84 8.22 8.18
N GLY A 102 15.27 7.08 7.65
CA GLY A 102 16.42 6.97 6.74
C GLY A 102 16.23 7.68 5.41
N ALA A 103 15.01 7.69 4.86
CA ALA A 103 14.70 8.39 3.61
C ALA A 103 14.95 9.90 3.72
N ARG A 104 14.77 10.47 4.91
CA ARG A 104 15.09 11.88 5.19
C ARG A 104 16.58 12.17 5.20
N GLU A 105 17.40 11.19 5.57
CA GLU A 105 18.86 11.35 5.56
C GLU A 105 19.38 11.34 4.12
N ALA A 106 18.77 10.53 3.25
CA ALA A 106 19.10 10.43 1.83
C ALA A 106 18.53 11.58 0.99
N GLY A 107 17.38 12.15 1.37
CA GLY A 107 16.74 13.28 0.68
C GLY A 107 17.15 14.64 1.25
N SER A 108 17.51 15.60 0.40
CA SER A 108 17.75 16.98 0.84
C SER A 108 16.42 17.61 1.30
N ALA A 109 16.27 17.84 2.61
CA ALA A 109 15.25 18.69 3.23
C ALA A 109 13.77 18.26 3.12
N THR A 110 13.42 17.04 3.52
CA THR A 110 12.02 16.74 3.89
C THR A 110 11.66 17.33 5.26
N HIS A 111 10.66 18.22 5.28
CA HIS A 111 10.12 18.81 6.51
C HIS A 111 9.49 17.74 7.42
N ARG A 112 9.65 17.84 8.74
CA ARG A 112 9.04 16.93 9.74
C ARG A 112 7.54 16.66 9.52
N GLN A 113 6.81 17.64 8.98
CA GLN A 113 5.38 17.52 8.68
C GLN A 113 5.11 16.54 7.54
N ALA A 114 5.98 16.47 6.53
CA ALA A 114 5.89 15.49 5.45
C ALA A 114 6.11 14.06 5.95
N ASP A 115 6.93 13.86 6.98
CA ASP A 115 7.13 12.53 7.58
C ASP A 115 5.86 12.03 8.28
N VAL A 116 5.20 12.92 9.02
CA VAL A 116 3.97 12.59 9.75
C VAL A 116 2.86 12.24 8.76
N GLU A 117 2.71 13.04 7.72
CA GLU A 117 1.75 12.76 6.65
C GLU A 117 2.06 11.43 5.93
N LEU A 118 3.33 11.17 5.62
CA LEU A 118 3.73 9.91 5.00
C LEU A 118 3.43 8.72 5.91
N LEU A 119 3.78 8.79 7.19
CA LEU A 119 3.48 7.73 8.17
C LEU A 119 1.97 7.51 8.33
N GLU A 120 1.19 8.59 8.35
CA GLU A 120 -0.28 8.52 8.38
C GLU A 120 -0.80 7.77 7.14
N ARG A 121 -0.33 8.14 5.95
CA ARG A 121 -0.74 7.49 4.70
C ARG A 121 -0.31 6.02 4.62
N ILE A 122 0.85 5.66 5.18
CA ILE A 122 1.32 4.27 5.30
C ILE A 122 0.37 3.47 6.20
N LEU A 123 0.05 4.00 7.37
CA LEU A 123 -0.86 3.36 8.32
C LEU A 123 -2.27 3.23 7.75
N GLN A 124 -2.79 4.28 7.12
CA GLN A 124 -4.09 4.26 6.43
C GLN A 124 -4.11 3.20 5.33
N SER A 125 -3.06 3.11 4.52
CA SER A 125 -2.93 2.09 3.49
C SER A 125 -2.92 0.67 4.07
N CYS A 126 -2.21 0.43 5.18
CA CYS A 126 -2.20 -0.86 5.86
C CYS A 126 -3.59 -1.24 6.40
N GLN A 127 -4.27 -0.29 7.03
CA GLN A 127 -5.63 -0.49 7.56
C GLN A 127 -6.64 -0.78 6.44
N ALA A 128 -6.56 -0.05 5.32
CA ALA A 128 -7.40 -0.27 4.15
C ALA A 128 -7.17 -1.68 3.57
N THR A 129 -5.90 -2.09 3.36
CA THR A 129 -5.57 -3.44 2.89
C THR A 129 -6.14 -4.52 3.80
N LYS A 130 -6.00 -4.39 5.13
CA LYS A 130 -6.61 -5.34 6.07
C LYS A 130 -8.13 -5.40 5.89
N ARG A 131 -8.81 -4.25 5.86
CA ARG A 131 -10.26 -4.16 5.69
C ARG A 131 -10.71 -4.86 4.41
N TYR A 132 -9.96 -4.70 3.33
CA TYR A 132 -10.26 -5.35 2.05
C TYR A 132 -10.09 -6.85 2.11
N LEU A 133 -9.05 -7.36 2.76
CA LEU A 133 -8.86 -8.80 2.98
C LEU A 133 -9.98 -9.39 3.85
N ASP A 134 -10.39 -8.69 4.91
CA ASP A 134 -11.50 -9.10 5.78
C ASP A 134 -12.83 -9.17 5.01
N ALA A 135 -13.07 -8.23 4.09
CA ALA A 135 -14.24 -8.23 3.23
C ALA A 135 -14.20 -9.36 2.19
N ALA A 136 -13.03 -9.58 1.58
CA ALA A 136 -12.80 -10.63 0.59
C ALA A 136 -13.02 -12.03 1.17
N ASP A 137 -12.57 -12.29 2.41
CA ASP A 137 -12.80 -13.55 3.12
C ASP A 137 -14.29 -13.88 3.33
N ARG A 138 -15.16 -12.86 3.38
CA ARG A 138 -16.60 -13.01 3.62
C ARG A 138 -17.42 -13.04 2.33
N ALA A 139 -16.84 -12.60 1.23
CA ALA A 139 -17.53 -12.45 -0.04
C ALA A 139 -17.38 -13.72 -0.89
N PRO A 140 -18.39 -14.10 -1.69
CA PRO A 140 -18.25 -15.22 -2.61
C PRO A 140 -17.15 -14.93 -3.65
N PRO A 141 -16.45 -15.96 -4.15
CA PRO A 141 -15.52 -15.79 -5.26
C PRO A 141 -16.29 -15.27 -6.48
N LEU A 142 -15.71 -14.28 -7.16
CA LEU A 142 -16.23 -13.73 -8.42
C LEU A 142 -15.19 -13.97 -9.51
N ALA A 143 -15.67 -14.05 -10.75
CA ALA A 143 -14.85 -14.16 -11.94
C ALA A 143 -15.29 -13.14 -12.99
N GLY A 144 -14.40 -12.85 -13.93
CA GLY A 144 -14.64 -11.88 -15.01
C GLY A 144 -13.97 -10.53 -14.77
N PHE A 145 -14.20 -9.61 -15.71
CA PHE A 145 -13.52 -8.32 -15.76
C PHE A 145 -13.68 -7.49 -14.48
N ILE A 146 -14.92 -7.29 -14.01
CA ILE A 146 -15.18 -6.52 -12.78
C ILE A 146 -14.53 -7.17 -11.56
N ALA A 147 -14.55 -8.50 -11.47
CA ALA A 147 -13.91 -9.21 -10.37
C ALA A 147 -12.39 -8.99 -10.36
N ALA A 148 -11.76 -8.98 -11.54
CA ALA A 148 -10.32 -8.71 -11.67
C ALA A 148 -9.98 -7.29 -11.19
N GLU A 149 -10.73 -6.28 -11.66
CA GLU A 149 -10.59 -4.88 -11.23
C GLU A 149 -10.76 -4.71 -9.70
N GLN A 150 -11.68 -5.45 -9.09
CA GLN A 150 -11.96 -5.41 -7.65
C GLN A 150 -11.04 -6.29 -6.79
N SER A 151 -10.07 -6.99 -7.39
CA SER A 151 -9.21 -7.97 -6.68
C SER A 151 -7.80 -7.46 -6.33
N LEU A 152 -7.48 -6.20 -6.66
CA LEU A 152 -6.15 -5.63 -6.43
C LEU A 152 -5.95 -5.14 -4.98
N TYR A 153 -6.10 -6.02 -3.98
CA TYR A 153 -6.13 -5.66 -2.55
C TYR A 153 -4.85 -4.97 -2.02
N PHE A 154 -3.68 -5.33 -2.57
CA PHE A 154 -2.39 -4.79 -2.13
C PHE A 154 -1.95 -3.54 -2.93
N GLY A 155 -2.61 -3.24 -4.05
CA GLY A 155 -2.31 -2.09 -4.89
C GLY A 155 -0.93 -2.20 -5.57
N HIS A 156 -0.30 -1.05 -5.83
CA HIS A 156 0.97 -1.00 -6.56
C HIS A 156 2.13 -1.49 -5.66
N PRO A 157 2.89 -2.54 -6.05
CA PRO A 157 3.92 -3.15 -5.22
C PRO A 157 5.22 -2.34 -5.02
N LEU A 158 5.31 -1.14 -5.63
CA LEU A 158 6.49 -0.26 -5.64
C LEU A 158 6.08 1.18 -5.26
N HIS A 159 4.91 1.36 -4.66
CA HIS A 159 4.46 2.64 -4.14
C HIS A 159 4.36 2.53 -2.61
N PRO A 160 4.85 3.51 -1.83
CA PRO A 160 4.91 3.39 -0.36
C PRO A 160 3.53 3.38 0.31
N THR A 161 2.50 3.94 -0.33
CA THR A 161 1.14 4.11 0.24
C THR A 161 0.03 3.69 -0.74
N PRO A 162 0.06 2.46 -1.27
CA PRO A 162 -0.70 2.09 -2.46
C PRO A 162 -2.22 2.08 -2.27
N LYS A 163 -2.71 2.03 -1.03
CA LYS A 163 -4.13 2.03 -0.64
C LYS A 163 -4.50 3.18 0.30
N SER A 164 -3.70 4.24 0.34
CA SER A 164 -4.04 5.43 1.12
C SER A 164 -5.18 6.20 0.42
N LEU A 165 -6.34 6.28 1.07
CA LEU A 165 -7.52 7.01 0.60
C LEU A 165 -7.76 8.27 1.44
N GLN A 166 -6.72 9.07 1.64
CA GLN A 166 -6.80 10.29 2.45
C GLN A 166 -7.86 11.23 1.88
N GLY A 167 -8.68 11.80 2.75
CA GLY A 167 -9.82 12.65 2.38
C GLY A 167 -11.12 11.89 2.10
N MET A 168 -11.09 10.55 2.04
CA MET A 168 -12.29 9.73 1.93
C MET A 168 -12.73 9.21 3.32
N SER A 169 -14.00 9.44 3.67
CA SER A 169 -14.57 8.93 4.92
C SER A 169 -14.79 7.40 4.88
N ASN A 170 -14.95 6.77 6.05
CA ASN A 170 -15.14 5.32 6.12
C ASN A 170 -16.35 4.80 5.34
N TRP A 171 -17.45 5.58 5.32
CA TRP A 171 -18.67 5.22 4.58
C TRP A 171 -18.49 5.39 3.07
N GLN A 172 -17.71 6.39 2.65
CA GLN A 172 -17.39 6.60 1.24
C GLN A 172 -16.56 5.43 0.71
N GLN A 173 -15.66 4.88 1.52
CA GLN A 173 -14.89 3.70 1.12
C GLN A 173 -15.79 2.49 0.82
N ASP A 174 -16.83 2.23 1.62
CA ASP A 174 -17.75 1.10 1.35
C ASP A 174 -18.44 1.20 -0.02
N VAL A 175 -18.64 2.44 -0.50
CA VAL A 175 -19.34 2.71 -1.75
C VAL A 175 -18.38 2.83 -2.93
N TYR A 176 -17.22 3.47 -2.73
CA TYR A 176 -16.34 3.89 -3.81
C TYR A 176 -15.03 3.10 -3.90
N ALA A 177 -14.63 2.35 -2.87
CA ALA A 177 -13.46 1.49 -2.96
C ALA A 177 -13.80 0.22 -3.75
N PRO A 178 -13.15 -0.05 -4.89
CA PRO A 178 -13.47 -1.21 -5.73
C PRO A 178 -13.29 -2.53 -4.98
N GLU A 179 -12.32 -2.61 -4.06
CA GLU A 179 -12.02 -3.80 -3.27
C GLU A 179 -13.16 -4.20 -2.32
N LEU A 180 -14.03 -3.26 -1.95
CA LEU A 180 -15.23 -3.51 -1.14
C LEU A 180 -16.46 -3.86 -1.98
N ARG A 181 -16.30 -3.91 -3.31
CA ARG A 181 -17.35 -4.24 -4.28
C ARG A 181 -18.57 -3.32 -4.18
N GLY A 182 -18.34 -2.08 -3.79
CA GLY A 182 -19.36 -1.04 -3.73
C GLY A 182 -19.94 -0.74 -5.11
N GLY A 183 -21.23 -0.39 -5.12
CA GLY A 183 -21.94 0.07 -6.31
C GLY A 183 -22.71 1.34 -5.98
N PHE A 184 -22.75 2.27 -6.93
CA PHE A 184 -23.43 3.55 -6.75
C PHE A 184 -24.03 4.04 -8.06
N GLN A 185 -25.08 4.85 -7.93
CA GLN A 185 -25.67 5.55 -9.06
C GLN A 185 -24.82 6.78 -9.41
N LEU A 186 -24.62 7.04 -10.70
CA LEU A 186 -23.95 8.25 -11.16
C LEU A 186 -24.79 9.49 -10.83
N ALA A 187 -24.14 10.55 -10.36
CA ALA A 187 -24.77 11.84 -10.18
C ALA A 187 -24.82 12.61 -11.51
N TYR A 188 -25.99 13.12 -11.87
CA TYR A 188 -26.20 13.93 -13.07
C TYR A 188 -26.41 15.39 -12.68
N PHE A 189 -25.82 16.30 -13.45
CA PHE A 189 -26.01 17.73 -13.32
C PHE A 189 -26.65 18.28 -14.58
N ALA A 190 -27.72 19.06 -14.42
CA ALA A 190 -28.24 19.88 -15.51
C ALA A 190 -27.39 21.15 -15.62
N ALA A 191 -26.83 21.40 -16.80
CA ALA A 191 -26.01 22.58 -17.08
C ALA A 191 -26.45 23.23 -18.39
N ALA A 192 -26.30 24.56 -18.48
CA ALA A 192 -26.56 25.26 -19.73
C ALA A 192 -25.51 24.87 -20.78
N ALA A 193 -25.92 24.70 -22.04
CA ALA A 193 -25.05 24.18 -23.11
C ALA A 193 -23.74 24.97 -23.29
N HIS A 194 -23.77 26.31 -23.10
CA HIS A 194 -22.58 27.15 -23.21
C HIS A 194 -21.55 26.95 -22.07
N LEU A 195 -21.92 26.26 -21.00
CA LEU A 195 -21.02 25.87 -19.90
C LEU A 195 -20.38 24.49 -20.12
N VAL A 196 -20.83 23.73 -21.12
CA VAL A 196 -20.38 22.37 -21.40
C VAL A 196 -19.49 22.36 -22.64
N ARG A 197 -18.32 21.72 -22.52
CA ARG A 197 -17.45 21.41 -23.66
C ARG A 197 -17.51 19.92 -23.93
N GLU A 198 -17.89 19.54 -25.14
CA GLU A 198 -18.07 18.15 -25.55
C GLU A 198 -17.28 17.83 -26.83
N ASP A 199 -16.91 16.55 -27.00
CA ASP A 199 -16.31 16.01 -28.21
C ASP A 199 -16.63 14.50 -28.32
N SER A 200 -16.70 13.97 -29.55
CA SER A 200 -17.01 12.56 -29.80
C SER A 200 -16.44 12.10 -31.14
N ALA A 201 -15.94 10.86 -31.19
CA ALA A 201 -15.36 10.29 -32.40
C ALA A 201 -16.38 9.72 -33.41
N GLY A 202 -17.70 9.76 -33.12
CA GLY A 202 -18.69 9.21 -34.06
C GLY A 202 -20.17 9.36 -33.67
N ILE A 203 -20.52 9.31 -32.38
CA ILE A 203 -21.89 9.51 -31.90
C ILE A 203 -21.92 10.81 -31.10
N ALA A 204 -22.82 11.73 -31.44
CA ALA A 204 -22.98 12.99 -30.71
C ALA A 204 -23.17 12.74 -29.20
N VAL A 205 -22.48 13.52 -28.38
CA VAL A 205 -22.48 13.35 -26.91
C VAL A 205 -23.89 13.45 -26.34
N THR A 206 -24.71 14.36 -26.85
CA THR A 206 -26.13 14.50 -26.49
C THR A 206 -26.93 13.21 -26.72
N SER A 207 -26.66 12.48 -27.79
CA SER A 207 -27.31 11.18 -28.08
C SER A 207 -26.84 10.09 -27.10
N ILE A 208 -25.55 10.09 -26.73
CA ILE A 208 -25.02 9.15 -25.73
C ILE A 208 -25.67 9.43 -24.37
N VAL A 209 -25.67 10.69 -23.92
CA VAL A 209 -26.29 11.08 -22.65
C VAL A 209 -27.78 10.75 -22.65
N GLY A 210 -28.50 11.04 -23.76
CA GLY A 210 -29.91 10.65 -23.92
C GLY A 210 -30.14 9.14 -23.77
N SER A 211 -29.23 8.30 -24.28
CA SER A 211 -29.33 6.84 -24.13
C SER A 211 -29.09 6.35 -22.69
N LEU A 212 -28.30 7.10 -21.91
CA LEU A 212 -27.99 6.78 -20.51
C LEU A 212 -29.12 7.17 -19.55
N LEU A 213 -29.94 8.15 -19.93
CA LEU A 213 -31.06 8.65 -19.11
C LEU A 213 -32.25 7.69 -19.05
N GLY A 214 -32.28 6.63 -19.87
CA GLY A 214 -33.42 5.69 -19.92
C GLY A 214 -34.77 6.38 -20.20
N ASN A 215 -35.87 5.64 -20.11
CA ASN A 215 -37.23 6.18 -20.29
C ASN A 215 -37.75 7.00 -19.08
N ASP A 216 -36.86 7.63 -18.31
CA ASP A 216 -37.26 8.48 -17.17
C ASP A 216 -37.69 9.89 -17.60
N ALA A 217 -37.72 10.17 -18.91
CA ALA A 217 -38.47 11.28 -19.51
C ALA A 217 -39.94 10.89 -19.69
N GLY A 218 -40.63 10.65 -18.58
CA GLY A 218 -42.02 10.17 -18.55
C GLY A 218 -42.80 10.65 -17.33
N ASN A 219 -42.89 11.96 -17.14
CA ASN A 219 -44.05 12.66 -16.59
C ASN A 219 -43.94 14.18 -16.83
#